data_AF-A0A126NXQ8-F1
#
_entry.id   AF-A0A126NXQ8-F1
#
_cell.length_a   1.000
_cell.length_b   1.000
_cell.length_c   1.000
_cell.angle_alpha   90.00
_cell.angle_beta   90.00
_cell.angle_gamma   90.00
#
_symmetry.space_group_name_H-M   'P 1'
#
loop_
_entity.id
_entity.type
_entity.pdbx_description
1 polymer ?
#
loop_
_entity_poly.entity_id
_entity_poly.type
_entity_poly.pdbx_seq_one_letter_code
_entity_poly.pdbx_strand_id
1 'polypeptide(L)'
;MTLIEIDERLLALWRSSGSDLRRFAAACPEAGFGIAMGHKSVTLFHLESGLPTSLVRHVNLVSKAHGEGARLLERDVREVLGRLPTLKELQGTYARSSVQRAGQAVEFEFDRFIGECEADGDTIVDAKAKAAKARLANRLSDQEGLELRNRQAAIRDRFRQRDRIRKARVNRAFLAARIFATPQMKKLVFFLAAGAAVLTGAGVVTALIGAGMVVAALPDRRDAQRVRQAANAERNSDQALLVEEVRNAGRAFFARRAAFIRKSQEEARRAQKMRIQMINSRRRRGTAADSTVATTRVRAVRKPTRNRNGPER
;
A
#
# COMPACT_ATOMS: atom_id res chain seq x y z
N MET A 1 14.98 24.57 4.21
CA MET A 1 14.42 25.46 3.18
C MET A 1 13.71 26.61 3.87
N THR A 2 14.07 27.85 3.56
CA THR A 2 13.46 29.06 4.16
C THR A 2 12.24 29.52 3.36
N LEU A 3 11.39 30.38 3.93
CA LEU A 3 10.25 30.97 3.20
C LEU A 3 10.72 31.79 1.99
N ILE A 4 11.87 32.46 2.09
CA ILE A 4 12.46 33.26 1.01
C ILE A 4 12.77 32.37 -0.21
N GLU A 5 13.35 31.19 0.01
CA GLU A 5 13.64 30.24 -1.08
C GLU A 5 12.36 29.71 -1.78
N ILE A 6 11.24 29.60 -1.05
CA ILE A 6 9.94 29.23 -1.63
C ILE A 6 9.45 30.35 -2.54
N ASP A 7 9.53 31.59 -2.06
CA ASP A 7 9.06 32.79 -2.77
C ASP A 7 9.86 33.01 -4.07
N GLU A 8 11.18 32.87 -4.01
CA GLU A 8 12.08 32.97 -5.17
C GLU A 8 11.78 31.89 -6.22
N ARG A 9 11.61 30.63 -5.81
CA ARG A 9 11.23 29.53 -6.72
C ARG A 9 9.88 29.78 -7.36
N LEU A 10 8.91 30.28 -6.58
CA LEU A 10 7.57 30.59 -7.07
C LEU A 10 7.60 31.72 -8.10
N LEU A 11 8.37 32.78 -7.85
CA LEU A 11 8.55 33.88 -8.78
C LEU A 11 9.24 33.44 -10.07
N ALA A 12 10.33 32.67 -9.95
CA ALA A 12 11.05 32.14 -11.10
C ALA A 12 10.12 31.29 -11.98
N LEU A 13 9.28 30.46 -11.36
CA LEU A 13 8.28 29.65 -12.04
C LEU A 13 7.21 30.51 -12.74
N TRP A 14 6.73 31.56 -12.07
CA TRP A 14 5.76 32.49 -12.64
C TRP A 14 6.31 33.20 -13.88
N ARG A 15 7.56 33.67 -13.80
CA ARG A 15 8.25 34.35 -14.90
C ARG A 15 8.55 33.41 -16.07
N SER A 16 9.06 32.21 -15.79
CA SER A 16 9.37 31.23 -16.85
C SER A 16 8.11 30.76 -17.59
N SER A 17 6.96 30.83 -16.93
CA SER A 17 5.65 30.55 -17.53
C SER A 17 5.11 31.69 -18.40
N GLY A 18 5.83 32.82 -18.48
CA GLY A 18 5.39 34.00 -19.22
C GLY A 18 4.16 34.68 -18.61
N SER A 19 3.95 34.55 -17.30
CA SER A 19 2.73 34.99 -16.61
C SER A 19 1.43 34.33 -17.13
N ASP A 20 1.54 33.19 -17.81
CA ASP A 20 0.39 32.38 -18.21
C ASP A 20 0.04 31.37 -17.11
N LEU A 21 -1.19 31.45 -16.61
CA LEU A 21 -1.64 30.62 -15.50
C LEU A 21 -1.71 29.13 -15.84
N ARG A 22 -2.01 28.74 -17.08
CA ARG A 22 -2.04 27.33 -17.50
C ARG A 22 -0.63 26.76 -17.58
N ARG A 23 0.31 27.52 -18.15
CA ARG A 23 1.73 27.13 -18.20
C ARG A 23 2.32 27.03 -16.81
N PHE A 24 2.00 28.00 -15.95
CA PHE A 24 2.39 27.99 -14.55
C PHE A 24 1.88 26.75 -13.82
N ALA A 25 0.59 26.44 -13.96
CA ALA A 25 0.00 25.27 -13.32
C ALA A 25 0.60 23.95 -13.81
N ALA A 26 0.93 23.86 -15.11
CA ALA A 26 1.59 22.69 -15.68
C ALA A 26 3.03 22.51 -15.16
N ALA A 27 3.75 23.60 -14.90
CA ALA A 27 5.13 23.58 -14.42
C ALA A 27 5.27 23.44 -12.89
N CYS A 28 4.19 23.70 -12.12
CA CYS A 28 4.19 23.57 -10.66
C CYS A 28 4.72 22.23 -10.13
N PRO A 29 4.30 21.05 -10.63
CA PRO A 29 4.72 19.76 -10.08
C PRO A 29 6.23 19.54 -10.13
N GLU A 30 6.87 19.92 -11.25
CA GLU A 30 8.32 19.79 -11.45
C GLU A 30 9.08 20.76 -10.53
N ALA A 31 8.51 21.94 -10.29
CA ALA A 31 9.08 22.94 -9.40
C ALA A 31 8.83 22.65 -7.90
N GLY A 32 8.18 21.54 -7.54
CA GLY A 32 7.92 21.18 -6.14
C GLY A 32 6.64 21.78 -5.55
N PHE A 33 5.69 22.17 -6.39
CA PHE A 33 4.39 22.72 -5.99
C PHE A 33 3.22 21.88 -6.51
N GLY A 34 2.14 21.82 -5.75
CA GLY A 34 0.86 21.28 -6.20
C GLY A 34 -0.24 22.32 -6.14
N ILE A 35 -1.18 22.27 -7.08
CA ILE A 35 -2.36 23.13 -7.09
C ILE A 35 -3.58 22.29 -6.79
N ALA A 36 -4.40 22.74 -5.83
CA ALA A 36 -5.61 22.04 -5.42
C ALA A 36 -6.74 23.01 -5.10
N MET A 37 -7.97 22.50 -5.11
CA MET A 37 -9.13 23.21 -4.58
C MET A 37 -9.15 23.10 -3.06
N GLY A 38 -9.01 24.24 -2.38
CA GLY A 38 -9.26 24.40 -0.96
C GLY A 38 -10.74 24.64 -0.66
N HIS A 39 -11.09 24.95 0.58
CA HIS A 39 -12.49 25.17 0.98
C HIS A 39 -13.10 26.40 0.28
N LYS A 40 -12.33 27.47 0.08
CA LYS A 40 -12.83 28.75 -0.48
C LYS A 40 -12.03 29.25 -1.68
N SER A 41 -10.79 28.79 -1.83
CA SER A 41 -9.86 29.25 -2.85
C SER A 41 -9.00 28.13 -3.41
N VAL A 42 -8.43 28.38 -4.59
CA VAL A 42 -7.36 27.61 -5.19
C VAL A 42 -6.12 27.78 -4.32
N THR A 43 -5.62 26.64 -3.86
CA THR A 43 -4.52 26.52 -2.91
C THR A 43 -3.28 26.04 -3.65
N LEU A 44 -2.19 26.77 -3.46
CA LEU A 44 -0.84 26.35 -3.79
C LEU A 44 -0.26 25.61 -2.59
N PHE A 45 0.20 24.39 -2.79
CA PHE A 45 0.75 23.52 -1.76
C PHE A 45 2.21 23.24 -2.07
N HIS A 46 3.12 23.68 -1.20
CA HIS A 46 4.54 23.38 -1.35
C HIS A 46 4.82 21.95 -0.88
N LEU A 47 5.37 21.12 -1.78
CA LEU A 47 5.47 19.68 -1.59
C LEU A 47 6.45 19.30 -0.47
N GLU A 48 7.59 19.99 -0.34
CA GLU A 48 8.59 19.62 0.67
C GLU A 48 8.20 20.06 2.08
N SER A 49 7.74 21.30 2.25
CA SER A 49 7.37 21.85 3.57
C SER A 49 5.95 21.49 4.00
N GLY A 50 5.10 21.05 3.06
CA GLY A 50 3.71 20.74 3.33
C GLY A 50 2.86 21.98 3.62
N LEU A 51 3.32 23.18 3.27
CA LEU A 51 2.61 24.43 3.56
C LEU A 51 1.57 24.73 2.47
N PRO A 52 0.27 24.79 2.82
CA PRO A 52 -0.77 25.28 1.93
C PRO A 52 -0.87 26.80 2.02
N THR A 53 -0.95 27.46 0.86
CA THR A 53 -1.13 28.92 0.74
C THR A 53 -2.15 29.22 -0.35
N SER A 54 -2.84 30.35 -0.29
CA SER A 54 -3.73 30.76 -1.39
C SER A 54 -2.88 31.11 -2.61
N LEU A 55 -3.17 30.49 -3.76
CA LEU A 55 -2.42 30.70 -5.00
C LEU A 55 -2.41 32.18 -5.39
N VAL A 56 -3.61 32.79 -5.46
CA VAL A 56 -3.79 34.20 -5.82
C VAL A 56 -3.03 35.11 -4.87
N ARG A 57 -3.21 34.91 -3.55
CA ARG A 57 -2.55 35.76 -2.55
C ARG A 57 -1.03 35.66 -2.65
N HIS A 58 -0.51 34.44 -2.80
CA HIS A 58 0.93 34.21 -2.76
C HIS A 58 1.63 34.75 -4.00
N VAL A 59 1.10 34.45 -5.19
CA VAL A 59 1.66 34.95 -6.45
C VAL A 59 1.55 36.48 -6.52
N ASN A 60 0.40 37.07 -6.19
CA ASN A 60 0.27 38.53 -6.20
C ASN A 60 1.21 39.22 -5.19
N LEU A 61 1.41 38.62 -4.01
CA LEU A 61 2.32 39.15 -2.99
C LEU A 61 3.76 39.15 -3.48
N VAL A 62 4.22 37.98 -3.95
CA VAL A 62 5.61 37.79 -4.40
C VAL A 62 5.89 38.63 -5.64
N SER A 63 5.02 38.57 -6.66
CA SER A 63 5.25 39.36 -7.86
C SER A 63 5.21 40.87 -7.58
N LYS A 64 4.32 41.35 -6.68
CA LYS A 64 4.31 42.77 -6.25
C LYS A 64 5.60 43.18 -5.53
N ALA A 65 6.14 42.32 -4.66
CA ALA A 65 7.40 42.60 -3.96
C ALA A 65 8.57 42.81 -4.94
N HIS A 66 8.49 42.21 -6.14
CA HIS A 66 9.47 42.31 -7.20
C HIS A 66 9.08 43.25 -8.36
N GLY A 67 8.07 44.11 -8.16
CA GLY A 67 7.67 45.15 -9.13
C GLY A 67 6.77 44.66 -10.27
N GLU A 68 6.38 43.39 -10.29
CA GLU A 68 5.57 42.77 -11.34
C GLU A 68 4.18 42.46 -10.78
N GLY A 69 3.18 43.33 -10.97
CA GLY A 69 1.85 43.06 -10.46
C GLY A 69 1.11 41.98 -11.25
N ALA A 70 1.17 40.70 -10.86
CA ALA A 70 0.47 39.60 -11.53
C ALA A 70 -1.07 39.77 -11.58
N ARG A 71 -1.65 40.54 -10.64
CA ARG A 71 -3.07 40.94 -10.58
C ARG A 71 -4.06 39.78 -10.79
N LEU A 72 -3.73 38.60 -10.29
CA LEU A 72 -4.60 37.43 -10.38
C LEU A 72 -5.87 37.63 -9.57
N LEU A 73 -7.01 37.19 -10.12
CA LEU A 73 -8.30 37.13 -9.44
C LEU A 73 -8.73 35.67 -9.26
N GLU A 74 -9.37 35.37 -8.14
CA GLU A 74 -9.78 34.00 -7.78
C GLU A 74 -10.78 33.40 -8.78
N ARG A 75 -11.65 34.24 -9.36
CA ARG A 75 -12.62 33.85 -10.38
C ARG A 75 -11.89 33.36 -11.64
N ASP A 76 -10.96 34.16 -12.14
CA ASP A 76 -10.21 33.89 -13.38
C ASP A 76 -9.35 32.64 -13.22
N VAL A 77 -8.73 32.48 -12.04
CA VAL A 77 -7.94 31.28 -11.73
C VAL A 77 -8.80 30.02 -11.78
N ARG A 78 -10.01 30.06 -11.21
CA ARG A 78 -10.92 28.92 -11.23
C ARG A 78 -11.42 28.60 -12.64
N GLU A 79 -11.71 29.62 -13.43
CA GLU A 79 -12.18 29.47 -14.81
C GLU A 79 -11.09 28.87 -15.71
N VAL A 80 -9.85 29.35 -15.58
CA VAL A 80 -8.72 28.93 -16.43
C VAL A 80 -8.21 27.53 -16.08
N LEU A 81 -8.15 27.18 -14.79
CA LEU A 81 -7.64 25.88 -14.32
C LEU A 81 -8.71 24.79 -14.27
N GLY A 82 -9.98 25.16 -14.32
CA GLY A 82 -11.09 24.23 -14.34
C GLY A 82 -11.16 23.34 -13.09
N ARG A 83 -11.35 22.03 -13.31
CA ARG A 83 -11.55 21.07 -12.22
C ARG A 83 -10.21 20.61 -11.63
N LEU A 84 -9.94 21.07 -10.41
CA LEU A 84 -8.77 20.69 -9.62
C LEU A 84 -9.10 19.59 -8.59
N PRO A 85 -8.12 18.75 -8.21
CA PRO A 85 -8.28 17.83 -7.09
C PRO A 85 -8.46 18.60 -5.78
N THR A 86 -9.10 17.99 -4.79
CA THR A 86 -9.21 18.61 -3.46
C THR A 86 -7.85 18.61 -2.75
N LEU A 87 -7.63 19.57 -1.84
CA LEU A 87 -6.39 19.64 -1.06
C LEU A 87 -6.10 18.31 -0.33
N LYS A 88 -7.15 17.63 0.17
CA LYS A 88 -7.04 16.34 0.85
C LYS A 88 -6.57 15.22 -0.09
N GLU A 89 -7.08 15.19 -1.32
CA GLU A 89 -6.64 14.21 -2.33
C GLU A 89 -5.19 14.45 -2.75
N LEU A 90 -4.81 15.72 -2.96
CA LEU A 90 -3.45 16.10 -3.30
C LEU A 90 -2.47 15.72 -2.17
N GLN A 91 -2.77 16.09 -0.92
CA GLN A 91 -1.97 15.71 0.25
C GLN A 91 -1.88 14.18 0.41
N GLY A 92 -2.99 13.47 0.21
CA GLY A 92 -3.01 12.00 0.28
C GLY A 92 -2.16 11.34 -0.80
N THR A 93 -2.17 11.88 -2.01
CA THR A 93 -1.33 11.39 -3.12
C THR A 93 0.15 11.67 -2.85
N TYR A 94 0.45 12.89 -2.40
CA TYR A 94 1.81 13.28 -2.06
C TYR A 94 2.38 12.46 -0.90
N ALA A 95 1.63 12.28 0.18
CA ALA A 95 2.07 11.48 1.33
C ALA A 95 2.40 10.03 0.95
N ARG A 96 1.66 9.43 0.00
CA ARG A 96 2.00 8.10 -0.53
C ARG A 96 3.30 8.14 -1.33
N SER A 97 3.43 9.14 -2.23
CA SER A 97 4.61 9.29 -3.08
C SER A 97 5.89 9.64 -2.28
N SER A 98 5.78 10.39 -1.18
CA SER A 98 6.93 10.77 -0.35
C SER A 98 7.43 9.59 0.45
N VAL A 99 6.54 8.75 0.98
CA VAL A 99 6.90 7.49 1.65
C VAL A 99 7.59 6.53 0.67
N GLN A 100 7.10 6.43 -0.57
CA GLN A 100 7.74 5.63 -1.61
C GLN A 100 9.14 6.16 -1.96
N ARG A 101 9.28 7.48 -2.19
CA ARG A 101 10.59 8.10 -2.46
C ARG A 101 11.58 7.95 -1.30
N ALA A 102 11.11 8.11 -0.06
CA ALA A 102 11.92 7.87 1.13
C ALA A 102 12.35 6.39 1.24
N GLY A 103 11.44 5.46 0.91
CA GLY A 103 11.76 4.04 0.84
C GLY A 103 12.84 3.73 -0.19
N GLN A 104 12.73 4.30 -1.40
CA GLN A 104 13.72 4.16 -2.46
C GLN A 104 15.08 4.75 -2.10
N ALA A 105 15.10 5.93 -1.45
CA ALA A 105 16.34 6.55 -0.96
C ALA A 105 17.05 5.66 0.07
N VAL A 106 16.30 5.08 1.01
CA VAL A 106 16.85 4.12 1.99
C VAL A 106 17.36 2.86 1.30
N GLU A 107 16.65 2.32 0.31
CA GLU A 107 17.13 1.16 -0.47
C GLU A 107 18.44 1.46 -1.20
N PHE A 108 18.57 2.66 -1.78
CA PHE A 108 19.80 3.12 -2.43
C PHE A 108 20.96 3.26 -1.43
N GLU A 109 20.72 3.77 -0.22
CA GLU A 109 21.74 3.81 0.83
C GLU A 109 22.20 2.41 1.24
N PHE A 110 21.30 1.44 1.34
CA PHE A 110 21.67 0.04 1.58
C PHE A 110 22.54 -0.52 0.45
N ASP A 111 22.22 -0.22 -0.82
CA ASP A 111 23.04 -0.66 -1.95
C ASP A 111 24.44 -0.07 -1.93
N ARG A 112 24.53 1.23 -1.63
CA ARG A 112 25.81 1.90 -1.46
C ARG A 112 26.62 1.27 -0.33
N PHE A 113 26.01 1.10 0.85
CA PHE A 113 26.68 0.53 2.02
C PHE A 113 27.14 -0.92 1.78
N ILE A 114 26.33 -1.73 1.09
CA ILE A 114 26.73 -3.09 0.69
C ILE A 114 27.95 -3.04 -0.23
N GLY A 115 27.96 -2.15 -1.22
CA GLY A 115 29.10 -1.98 -2.11
C GLY A 115 30.38 -1.55 -1.39
N GLU A 116 30.26 -0.65 -0.40
CA GLU A 116 31.37 -0.23 0.46
C GLU A 116 31.89 -1.41 1.31
N CYS A 117 31.02 -2.18 1.96
CA CYS A 117 31.41 -3.37 2.72
C CYS A 117 32.05 -4.49 1.87
N GLU A 118 31.55 -4.69 0.64
CA GLU A 118 32.14 -5.65 -0.31
C GLU A 118 33.54 -5.23 -0.74
N ALA A 119 33.78 -3.92 -0.94
CA ALA A 119 35.10 -3.39 -1.26
C ALA A 119 36.10 -3.54 -0.10
N ASP A 120 35.62 -3.37 1.13
CA ASP A 120 36.44 -3.49 2.35
C ASP A 120 36.65 -4.95 2.81
N GLY A 121 35.93 -5.91 2.23
CA GLY A 121 36.02 -7.33 2.57
C GLY A 121 35.33 -7.73 3.87
N ASP A 122 34.49 -6.85 4.44
CA ASP A 122 33.81 -7.10 5.71
C ASP A 122 32.55 -7.98 5.55
N THR A 123 32.81 -9.27 5.40
CA THR A 123 31.79 -10.30 5.09
C THR A 123 30.65 -10.41 6.12
N ILE A 124 30.89 -10.06 7.39
CA ILE A 124 29.87 -10.15 8.44
C ILE A 124 28.91 -8.96 8.37
N VAL A 125 29.44 -7.76 8.14
CA VAL A 125 28.65 -6.53 8.02
C VAL A 125 27.87 -6.51 6.71
N ASP A 126 28.47 -6.96 5.61
CA ASP A 126 27.80 -7.18 4.32
C ASP A 126 26.59 -8.13 4.46
N ALA A 127 26.79 -9.30 5.07
CA ALA A 127 25.70 -10.26 5.28
C ALA A 127 24.54 -9.67 6.12
N LYS A 128 24.85 -8.86 7.13
CA LYS A 128 23.84 -8.14 7.94
C LYS A 128 23.10 -7.08 7.12
N ALA A 129 23.81 -6.29 6.32
CA ALA A 129 23.22 -5.28 5.44
C ALA A 129 22.30 -5.90 4.38
N LYS A 130 22.74 -6.98 3.73
CA LYS A 130 21.91 -7.78 2.80
C LYS A 130 20.66 -8.34 3.47
N ALA A 131 20.78 -8.87 4.70
CA ALA A 131 19.63 -9.35 5.46
C ALA A 131 18.65 -8.21 5.84
N ALA A 132 19.16 -7.04 6.22
CA ALA A 132 18.35 -5.87 6.53
C ALA A 132 17.61 -5.34 5.28
N LYS A 133 18.31 -5.23 4.15
CA LYS A 133 17.71 -4.87 2.85
C LYS A 133 16.63 -5.87 2.42
N ALA A 134 16.89 -7.18 2.59
CA ALA A 134 15.89 -8.21 2.31
C ALA A 134 14.64 -8.10 3.20
N ARG A 135 14.77 -7.66 4.46
CA ARG A 135 13.61 -7.39 5.34
C ARG A 135 12.81 -6.17 4.87
N LEU A 136 13.48 -5.13 4.38
CA LEU A 136 12.86 -3.95 3.77
C LEU A 136 12.10 -4.32 2.49
N ALA A 137 12.71 -5.08 1.60
CA ALA A 137 12.08 -5.58 0.38
C ALA A 137 10.90 -6.53 0.65
N ASN A 138 10.92 -7.24 1.79
CA ASN A 138 9.82 -8.08 2.24
C ASN A 138 8.69 -7.31 2.94
N ARG A 139 8.78 -5.98 3.08
CA ARG A 139 7.61 -5.18 3.50
C ARG A 139 6.48 -5.39 2.51
N LEU A 140 5.25 -5.36 3.00
CA LEU A 140 4.07 -5.38 2.13
C LEU A 140 4.14 -4.17 1.21
N SER A 141 4.01 -4.38 -0.10
CA SER A 141 3.76 -3.27 -1.01
C SER A 141 2.47 -2.56 -0.61
N ASP A 142 2.30 -1.30 -1.01
CA ASP A 142 1.08 -0.54 -0.71
C ASP A 142 -0.18 -1.26 -1.22
N GLN A 143 -0.09 -1.91 -2.39
CA GLN A 143 -1.17 -2.70 -2.97
C GLN A 143 -1.48 -3.95 -2.16
N GLU A 144 -0.45 -4.72 -1.76
CA GLU A 144 -0.61 -5.91 -0.90
C GLU A 144 -1.15 -5.54 0.48
N GLY A 145 -0.69 -4.42 1.04
CA GLY A 145 -1.17 -3.88 2.31
C GLY A 145 -2.63 -3.44 2.21
N LEU A 146 -3.02 -2.79 1.11
CA LEU A 146 -4.41 -2.41 0.83
C LEU A 146 -5.29 -3.65 0.65
N GLU A 147 -4.84 -4.66 -0.08
CA GLU A 147 -5.57 -5.92 -0.30
C GLU A 147 -5.84 -6.64 1.02
N LEU A 148 -4.81 -6.78 1.88
CA LEU A 148 -4.95 -7.39 3.19
C LEU A 148 -5.93 -6.59 4.08
N ARG A 149 -5.82 -5.26 4.09
CA ARG A 149 -6.75 -4.39 4.83
C ARG A 149 -8.18 -4.53 4.32
N ASN A 150 -8.38 -4.55 3.00
CA ASN A 150 -9.70 -4.70 2.38
C ASN A 150 -10.33 -6.05 2.73
N ARG A 151 -9.55 -7.15 2.71
CA ARG A 151 -10.01 -8.47 3.14
C ARG A 151 -10.43 -8.48 4.60
N GLN A 152 -9.61 -7.92 5.50
CA GLN A 152 -9.95 -7.83 6.91
C GLN A 152 -11.16 -6.92 7.18
N ALA A 153 -11.27 -5.81 6.43
CA ALA A 153 -12.41 -4.91 6.51
C ALA A 153 -13.71 -5.61 6.06
N ALA A 154 -13.68 -6.36 4.95
CA ALA A 154 -14.82 -7.11 4.48
C ALA A 154 -15.33 -8.14 5.51
N ILE A 155 -14.42 -8.83 6.22
CA ILE A 155 -14.79 -9.74 7.32
C ILE A 155 -15.47 -8.95 8.44
N ARG A 156 -14.84 -7.87 8.92
CA ARG A 156 -15.41 -7.03 9.99
C ARG A 156 -16.77 -6.46 9.61
N ASP A 157 -16.96 -6.05 8.37
CA ASP A 157 -18.21 -5.49 7.88
C ASP A 157 -19.33 -6.53 7.80
N ARG A 158 -19.03 -7.79 7.44
CA ARG A 158 -20.01 -8.90 7.54
C ARG A 158 -20.48 -9.10 8.98
N PHE A 159 -19.57 -9.09 9.96
CA PHE A 159 -19.95 -9.20 11.37
C PHE A 159 -20.77 -8.00 11.84
N ARG A 160 -20.39 -6.78 11.45
CA ARG A 160 -21.18 -5.56 11.73
C ARG A 160 -22.58 -5.62 11.11
N GLN A 161 -22.70 -6.14 9.89
CA GLN A 161 -23.98 -6.27 9.20
C GLN A 161 -24.88 -7.29 9.92
N ARG A 162 -24.33 -8.44 10.33
CA ARG A 162 -25.04 -9.43 11.17
C ARG A 162 -25.55 -8.79 12.46
N ASP A 163 -24.70 -8.02 13.13
CA ASP A 163 -25.07 -7.30 14.36
C ASP A 163 -26.15 -6.24 14.14
N ARG A 164 -26.09 -5.48 13.03
CA ARG A 164 -27.14 -4.53 12.65
C ARG A 164 -28.48 -5.22 12.41
N ILE A 165 -28.48 -6.33 11.66
CA ILE A 165 -29.69 -7.12 11.40
C ILE A 165 -30.25 -7.69 12.70
N ARG A 166 -29.39 -8.23 13.57
CA ARG A 166 -29.76 -8.75 14.91
C ARG A 166 -30.47 -7.67 15.72
N LYS A 167 -29.86 -6.48 15.85
CA LYS A 167 -30.47 -5.33 16.56
C LYS A 167 -31.78 -4.87 15.93
N ALA A 168 -31.87 -4.81 14.61
CA ALA A 168 -33.09 -4.38 13.93
C ALA A 168 -34.25 -5.36 14.15
N ARG A 169 -33.97 -6.68 14.15
CA ARG A 169 -34.97 -7.72 14.44
C ARG A 169 -35.45 -7.66 15.89
N VAL A 170 -34.54 -7.47 16.85
CA VAL A 170 -34.90 -7.27 18.26
C VAL A 170 -35.77 -6.03 18.43
N ASN A 171 -35.39 -4.89 17.83
CA ASN A 171 -36.20 -3.67 17.89
C ASN A 171 -37.58 -3.86 17.27
N ARG A 172 -37.70 -4.59 16.16
CA ARG A 172 -39.01 -4.91 15.55
C ARG A 172 -39.86 -5.79 16.47
N ALA A 173 -39.27 -6.79 17.14
CA ALA A 173 -39.98 -7.61 18.11
C ALA A 173 -40.49 -6.77 19.31
N PHE A 174 -39.68 -5.84 19.81
CA PHE A 174 -40.11 -4.89 20.86
C PHE A 174 -41.20 -3.93 20.40
N LEU A 175 -41.12 -3.41 19.17
CA LEU A 175 -42.15 -2.56 18.59
C LEU A 175 -43.48 -3.33 18.41
N ALA A 176 -43.42 -4.56 17.90
CA ALA A 176 -44.58 -5.43 17.77
C ALA A 176 -45.23 -5.75 19.13
N ALA A 177 -44.42 -6.03 20.15
CA ALA A 177 -44.91 -6.24 21.51
C ALA A 177 -45.52 -4.96 22.14
N ARG A 178 -45.12 -3.76 21.70
CA ARG A 178 -45.68 -2.48 22.20
C ARG A 178 -47.10 -2.19 21.74
N ILE A 179 -47.56 -2.83 20.66
CA ILE A 179 -48.88 -2.61 20.04
C ILE A 179 -50.01 -3.27 20.85
N PHE A 180 -49.72 -4.29 21.65
CA PHE A 180 -50.76 -5.02 22.41
C PHE A 180 -51.03 -4.35 23.76
N ALA A 181 -52.29 -4.12 24.12
CA ALA A 181 -52.65 -3.37 25.33
C ALA A 181 -52.42 -4.16 26.63
N THR A 182 -52.65 -5.47 26.63
CA THR A 182 -52.60 -6.30 27.85
C THR A 182 -51.20 -6.88 28.10
N PRO A 183 -50.70 -6.89 29.36
CA PRO A 183 -49.37 -7.40 29.70
C PRO A 183 -49.13 -8.86 29.29
N GLN A 184 -50.19 -9.68 29.24
CA GLN A 184 -50.13 -11.09 28.84
C GLN A 184 -49.96 -11.27 27.32
N MET A 185 -50.64 -10.47 26.49
CA MET A 185 -50.44 -10.51 25.03
C MET A 185 -49.07 -9.97 24.61
N LYS A 186 -48.56 -8.92 25.27
CA LYS A 186 -47.19 -8.42 25.01
C LYS A 186 -46.14 -9.53 25.18
N LYS A 187 -46.29 -10.34 26.23
CA LYS A 187 -45.42 -11.49 26.52
C LYS A 187 -45.51 -12.53 25.40
N LEU A 188 -46.71 -12.95 25.03
CA LEU A 188 -46.96 -13.99 24.04
C LEU A 188 -46.43 -13.62 22.63
N VAL A 189 -46.60 -12.37 22.22
CA VAL A 189 -46.10 -11.86 20.93
C VAL A 189 -44.59 -11.69 20.93
N PHE A 190 -44.00 -11.26 22.05
CA PHE A 190 -42.54 -11.24 22.19
C PHE A 190 -41.96 -12.66 22.07
N PHE A 191 -42.59 -13.67 22.69
CA PHE A 191 -42.18 -15.06 22.58
C PHE A 191 -42.29 -15.61 21.15
N LEU A 192 -43.37 -15.31 20.43
CA LEU A 192 -43.52 -15.69 19.02
C LEU A 192 -42.50 -15.00 18.11
N ALA A 193 -42.25 -13.70 18.30
CA ALA A 193 -41.26 -12.97 17.52
C ALA A 193 -39.82 -13.40 17.83
N ALA A 194 -39.53 -13.71 19.09
CA ALA A 194 -38.26 -14.26 19.55
C ALA A 194 -38.04 -15.69 19.02
N GLY A 195 -39.07 -16.53 19.02
CA GLY A 195 -39.05 -17.89 18.45
C GLY A 195 -38.90 -17.90 16.91
N ALA A 196 -39.54 -16.97 16.20
CA ALA A 196 -39.35 -16.82 14.75
C ALA A 196 -37.93 -16.34 14.39
N ALA A 197 -37.29 -15.54 15.25
CA ALA A 197 -35.89 -15.14 15.07
C ALA A 197 -34.91 -16.32 15.24
N VAL A 198 -35.26 -17.30 16.09
CA VAL A 198 -34.48 -18.53 16.35
C VAL A 198 -34.46 -19.47 15.15
N LEU A 199 -35.60 -19.70 14.49
CA LEU A 199 -35.70 -20.59 13.31
C LEU A 199 -34.92 -20.08 12.09
N THR A 200 -34.53 -18.80 12.06
CA THR A 200 -33.81 -18.19 10.93
C THR A 200 -32.29 -18.12 11.11
N GLY A 201 -31.72 -18.91 12.03
CA GLY A 201 -30.26 -19.09 12.17
C GLY A 201 -29.53 -17.92 12.85
N ALA A 202 -30.25 -17.04 13.54
CA ALA A 202 -29.64 -16.04 14.40
C ALA A 202 -29.32 -16.68 15.76
N GLY A 203 -28.08 -16.52 16.24
CA GLY A 203 -27.56 -17.07 17.52
C GLY A 203 -28.31 -16.70 18.80
N VAL A 204 -29.51 -16.13 18.72
CA VAL A 204 -30.42 -15.78 19.82
C VAL A 204 -30.86 -17.00 20.65
N VAL A 205 -30.48 -18.22 20.23
CA VAL A 205 -30.81 -19.48 20.90
C VAL A 205 -30.21 -19.59 22.30
N THR A 206 -28.97 -19.19 22.58
CA THR A 206 -28.45 -19.31 23.96
C THR A 206 -28.99 -18.22 24.90
N ALA A 207 -29.35 -17.05 24.38
CA ALA A 207 -30.00 -16.00 25.16
C ALA A 207 -31.48 -16.29 25.49
N LEU A 208 -32.16 -17.14 24.70
CA LEU A 208 -33.58 -17.51 24.92
C LEU A 208 -33.76 -18.93 25.48
N ILE A 209 -32.85 -19.87 25.20
CA ILE A 209 -32.93 -21.27 25.67
C ILE A 209 -32.08 -21.49 26.93
N GLY A 210 -30.96 -20.78 27.10
CA GLY A 210 -30.26 -20.69 28.39
C GLY A 210 -31.02 -19.84 29.43
N ALA A 211 -32.01 -19.06 28.97
CA ALA A 211 -32.99 -18.36 29.78
C ALA A 211 -34.29 -19.18 29.81
N GLY A 212 -34.35 -20.22 30.65
CA GLY A 212 -35.60 -20.91 31.01
C GLY A 212 -36.62 -20.01 31.74
N MET A 213 -36.84 -18.77 31.27
CA MET A 213 -37.57 -17.70 31.94
C MET A 213 -38.38 -16.88 30.95
N VAL A 214 -39.66 -17.26 30.82
CA VAL A 214 -40.73 -16.54 31.50
C VAL A 214 -40.46 -15.03 31.68
N VAL A 215 -40.67 -14.22 30.64
CA VAL A 215 -40.94 -12.77 30.79
C VAL A 215 -42.26 -12.54 31.55
N ALA A 216 -42.95 -13.59 32.01
CA ALA A 216 -44.08 -13.46 32.91
C ALA A 216 -43.73 -13.11 34.37
N ALA A 217 -42.50 -13.38 34.82
CA ALA A 217 -42.04 -13.11 36.17
C ALA A 217 -40.53 -12.82 36.14
N LEU A 218 -40.13 -11.58 36.36
CA LEU A 218 -38.78 -11.29 36.87
C LEU A 218 -38.95 -10.70 38.28
N PRO A 219 -39.08 -11.54 39.33
CA PRO A 219 -39.05 -11.04 40.70
C PRO A 219 -37.62 -10.91 41.22
N ASP A 220 -36.62 -11.51 40.57
CA ASP A 220 -35.31 -11.72 41.21
C ASP A 220 -34.10 -11.28 40.38
N ARG A 221 -33.15 -10.63 41.05
CA ARG A 221 -31.95 -9.98 40.47
C ARG A 221 -30.98 -11.00 39.86
N ARG A 222 -31.05 -12.25 40.33
CA ARG A 222 -30.19 -13.37 39.94
C ARG A 222 -30.46 -13.85 38.52
N ASP A 223 -31.72 -13.85 38.08
CA ASP A 223 -32.06 -14.34 36.75
C ASP A 223 -31.76 -13.30 35.67
N ALA A 224 -31.95 -12.01 35.97
CA ALA A 224 -31.45 -10.92 35.14
C ALA A 224 -29.92 -10.97 34.98
N GLN A 225 -29.17 -11.40 36.01
CA GLN A 225 -27.73 -11.61 35.91
C GLN A 225 -27.37 -12.80 35.01
N ARG A 226 -28.08 -13.94 35.11
CA ARG A 226 -27.85 -15.11 34.25
C ARG A 226 -28.08 -14.81 32.78
N VAL A 227 -29.17 -14.08 32.45
CA VAL A 227 -29.45 -13.66 31.07
C VAL A 227 -28.36 -12.72 30.54
N ARG A 228 -27.89 -11.77 31.37
CA ARG A 228 -26.76 -10.90 31.01
C ARG A 228 -25.46 -11.69 30.81
N GLN A 229 -25.19 -12.69 31.64
CA GLN A 229 -24.02 -13.55 31.51
C GLN A 229 -24.06 -14.38 30.23
N ALA A 230 -25.21 -14.98 29.89
CA ALA A 230 -25.38 -15.72 28.63
C ALA A 230 -25.20 -14.82 27.40
N ALA A 231 -25.78 -13.61 27.41
CA ALA A 231 -25.62 -12.64 26.34
C ALA A 231 -24.17 -12.15 26.20
N ASN A 232 -23.47 -11.96 27.31
CA ASN A 232 -22.05 -11.62 27.31
C ASN A 232 -21.19 -12.79 26.80
N ALA A 233 -21.52 -14.04 27.16
CA ALA A 233 -20.83 -15.22 26.67
C ALA A 233 -20.95 -15.38 25.15
N GLU A 234 -22.15 -15.20 24.59
CA GLU A 234 -22.39 -15.21 23.14
C GLU A 234 -21.65 -14.08 22.41
N ARG A 235 -21.64 -12.87 23.00
CA ARG A 235 -20.88 -11.75 22.44
C ARG A 235 -19.38 -12.02 22.43
N ASN A 236 -18.87 -12.65 23.49
CA ASN A 236 -17.47 -13.03 23.60
C ASN A 236 -17.12 -14.13 22.60
N SER A 237 -18.00 -15.10 22.36
CA SER A 237 -17.78 -16.13 21.33
C SER A 237 -17.81 -15.56 19.92
N ASP A 238 -18.76 -14.67 19.62
CA ASP A 238 -18.83 -13.98 18.32
C ASP A 238 -17.57 -13.13 18.07
N GLN A 239 -17.06 -12.46 19.12
CA GLN A 239 -15.83 -11.69 19.04
C GLN A 239 -14.60 -12.58 18.86
N ALA A 240 -14.56 -13.76 19.51
CA ALA A 240 -13.50 -14.75 19.32
C ALA A 240 -13.48 -15.27 17.88
N LEU A 241 -14.65 -15.61 17.32
CA LEU A 241 -14.80 -16.05 15.92
C LEU A 241 -14.34 -14.96 14.94
N LEU A 242 -14.71 -13.70 15.17
CA LEU A 242 -14.23 -12.58 14.35
C LEU A 242 -12.71 -12.47 14.36
N VAL A 243 -12.10 -12.53 15.55
CA VAL A 243 -10.64 -12.44 15.72
C VAL A 243 -9.95 -13.61 15.01
N GLU A 244 -10.50 -14.81 15.14
CA GLU A 244 -9.98 -16.01 14.49
C GLU A 244 -10.07 -15.93 12.97
N GLU A 245 -11.22 -15.53 12.40
CA GLU A 245 -11.40 -15.35 10.96
C GLU A 245 -10.45 -14.29 10.40
N VAL A 246 -10.29 -13.16 11.08
CA VAL A 246 -9.34 -12.10 10.68
C VAL A 246 -7.91 -12.63 10.73
N ARG A 247 -7.55 -13.42 11.74
CA ARG A 247 -6.22 -14.04 11.88
C ARG A 247 -5.98 -15.07 10.77
N ASN A 248 -6.96 -15.90 10.46
CA ASN A 248 -6.89 -16.91 9.41
C ASN A 248 -6.78 -16.28 8.02
N ALA A 249 -7.51 -15.20 7.75
CA ALA A 249 -7.37 -14.42 6.52
C ALA A 249 -5.96 -13.83 6.38
N GLY A 250 -5.38 -13.34 7.49
CA GLY A 250 -3.99 -12.89 7.53
C GLY A 250 -3.00 -14.01 7.22
N ARG A 251 -3.13 -15.17 7.90
CA ARG A 251 -2.28 -16.34 7.66
C ARG A 251 -2.36 -16.82 6.21
N ALA A 252 -3.56 -16.93 5.65
CA ALA A 252 -3.77 -17.35 4.27
C ALA A 252 -3.14 -16.38 3.27
N PHE A 253 -3.24 -15.07 3.52
CA PHE A 253 -2.58 -14.04 2.72
C PHE A 253 -1.05 -14.24 2.72
N PHE A 254 -0.44 -14.34 3.91
CA PHE A 254 1.01 -14.50 4.01
C PHE A 254 1.52 -15.84 3.47
N ALA A 255 0.73 -16.92 3.59
CA ALA A 255 1.06 -18.21 3.00
C ALA A 255 1.11 -18.13 1.46
N ARG A 256 0.13 -17.48 0.83
CA ARG A 256 0.12 -17.25 -0.63
C ARG A 256 1.30 -16.39 -1.07
N ARG A 257 1.59 -15.32 -0.33
CA ARG A 257 2.72 -14.43 -0.61
C ARG A 257 4.06 -15.16 -0.50
N ALA A 258 4.24 -15.98 0.54
CA ALA A 258 5.46 -16.77 0.72
C ALA A 258 5.65 -17.76 -0.43
N ALA A 259 4.57 -18.41 -0.91
CA ALA A 259 4.64 -19.29 -2.07
C ALA A 259 5.03 -18.54 -3.35
N PHE A 260 4.48 -17.33 -3.56
CA PHE A 260 4.83 -16.48 -4.69
C PHE A 260 6.31 -16.05 -4.66
N ILE A 261 6.80 -15.60 -3.50
CA ILE A 261 8.21 -15.19 -3.32
C ILE A 261 9.15 -16.38 -3.54
N ARG A 262 8.81 -17.58 -3.04
CA ARG A 262 9.62 -18.78 -3.29
C ARG A 262 9.70 -19.09 -4.78
N LYS A 263 8.57 -19.03 -5.49
CA LYS A 263 8.52 -19.28 -6.93
C LYS A 263 9.36 -18.27 -7.71
N SER A 264 9.24 -16.98 -7.39
CA SER A 264 10.03 -15.93 -8.06
C SER A 264 11.53 -16.06 -7.77
N GLN A 265 11.92 -16.43 -6.55
CA GLN A 265 13.33 -16.70 -6.21
C GLN A 265 13.87 -17.93 -6.94
N GLU A 266 13.07 -18.99 -7.09
CA GLU A 266 13.46 -20.18 -7.85
C GLU A 266 13.66 -19.85 -9.34
N GLU A 267 12.76 -19.07 -9.94
CA GLU A 267 12.88 -18.60 -11.32
C GLU A 267 14.12 -17.72 -11.52
N ALA A 268 14.39 -16.79 -10.60
CA ALA A 268 15.59 -15.96 -10.62
C ALA A 268 16.88 -16.80 -10.52
N ARG A 269 16.90 -17.81 -9.62
CA ARG A 269 18.03 -18.75 -9.49
C ARG A 269 18.23 -19.57 -10.77
N ARG A 270 17.15 -20.04 -11.41
CA ARG A 270 17.23 -20.78 -12.69
C ARG A 270 17.78 -19.88 -13.80
N ALA A 271 17.30 -18.64 -13.91
CA ALA A 271 17.78 -17.68 -14.89
C ALA A 271 19.27 -17.36 -14.68
N GLN A 272 19.72 -17.17 -13.44
CA GLN A 272 21.12 -16.94 -13.10
C GLN A 272 22.00 -18.15 -13.47
N LYS A 273 21.56 -19.38 -13.15
CA LYS A 273 22.24 -20.61 -13.55
C LYS A 273 22.37 -20.72 -15.07
N MET A 274 21.29 -20.46 -15.82
CA MET A 274 21.33 -20.46 -17.29
C MET A 274 22.30 -19.41 -17.85
N ARG A 275 22.34 -18.20 -17.25
CA ARG A 275 23.27 -17.14 -17.64
C ARG A 275 24.73 -17.56 -17.42
N ILE A 276 25.04 -18.17 -16.27
CA ILE A 276 26.38 -18.69 -15.96
C ILE A 276 26.76 -19.82 -16.94
N GLN A 277 25.83 -20.74 -17.23
CA GLN A 277 26.04 -21.79 -18.22
C GLN A 277 26.31 -21.22 -19.62
N MET A 278 25.55 -20.21 -20.04
CA MET A 278 25.78 -19.53 -21.31
C MET A 278 27.17 -18.87 -21.37
N ILE A 279 27.58 -18.15 -20.34
CA ILE A 279 28.92 -17.53 -20.25
C ILE A 279 30.02 -18.60 -20.33
N ASN A 280 29.88 -19.68 -19.57
CA ASN A 280 30.85 -20.79 -19.58
C ASN A 280 30.90 -21.49 -20.95
N SER A 281 29.75 -21.66 -21.62
CA SER A 281 29.68 -22.24 -22.97
C SER A 281 30.32 -21.35 -24.03
N ARG A 282 30.21 -20.02 -23.88
CA ARG A 282 30.89 -19.04 -24.76
C ARG A 282 32.39 -19.05 -24.54
N ARG A 283 32.86 -19.08 -23.28
CA ARG A 283 34.28 -19.21 -22.95
C ARG A 283 34.88 -20.49 -23.55
N ARG A 284 34.21 -21.64 -23.38
CA ARG A 284 34.67 -22.93 -23.95
C ARG A 284 34.73 -22.93 -25.48
N ARG A 285 33.77 -22.28 -26.15
CA ARG A 285 33.79 -22.12 -27.62
C ARG A 285 34.91 -21.19 -28.09
N GLY A 286 35.18 -20.09 -27.39
CA GLY A 286 36.33 -19.22 -27.68
C GLY A 286 37.65 -19.98 -27.57
N THR A 287 37.86 -20.72 -26.48
CA THR A 287 39.10 -21.50 -26.30
C THR A 287 39.27 -22.64 -27.32
N ALA A 288 38.18 -23.23 -27.83
CA ALA A 288 38.22 -24.26 -28.86
C ALA A 288 38.46 -23.69 -30.28
N ALA A 289 37.99 -22.47 -30.55
CA ALA A 289 38.33 -21.74 -31.76
C ALA A 289 39.81 -21.33 -31.78
N ASP A 290 40.35 -20.92 -30.62
CA ASP A 290 41.77 -20.56 -30.51
C ASP A 290 42.70 -21.77 -30.66
N SER A 291 42.32 -22.95 -30.14
CA SER A 291 43.11 -24.17 -30.31
C SER A 291 43.09 -24.71 -31.74
N THR A 292 41.98 -24.57 -32.48
CA THR A 292 41.90 -24.95 -33.90
C THR A 292 42.72 -24.01 -34.79
N VAL A 293 42.75 -22.71 -34.51
CA VAL A 293 43.63 -21.74 -35.22
C VAL A 293 45.11 -22.03 -34.95
N ALA A 294 45.48 -22.36 -33.70
CA ALA A 294 46.84 -22.73 -33.34
C ALA A 294 47.31 -24.01 -34.06
N THR A 295 46.45 -25.04 -34.12
CA THR A 295 46.79 -26.31 -34.78
C THR A 295 46.93 -26.16 -36.30
N THR A 296 46.10 -25.30 -36.91
CA THR A 296 46.16 -25.01 -38.36
C THR A 296 47.42 -24.22 -38.72
N ARG A 297 47.88 -23.30 -37.85
CA ARG A 297 49.14 -22.57 -38.03
C ARG A 297 50.37 -23.47 -37.93
N VAL A 298 50.40 -24.42 -37.00
CA VAL A 298 51.55 -25.33 -36.83
C VAL A 298 51.70 -26.28 -38.04
N ARG A 299 50.60 -26.69 -38.67
CA ARG A 299 50.63 -27.59 -39.85
C ARG A 299 51.10 -26.89 -41.14
N ALA A 300 50.94 -25.58 -41.25
CA ALA A 300 51.40 -24.80 -42.41
C ALA A 300 52.91 -24.54 -42.43
N VAL A 301 53.60 -24.66 -41.29
CA VAL A 301 55.05 -24.36 -41.15
C VAL A 301 55.94 -25.59 -41.44
N ARG A 302 55.39 -26.80 -41.49
CA ARG A 302 56.13 -28.01 -41.90
C ARG A 302 55.91 -28.34 -43.38
N LYS A 303 56.39 -27.48 -44.29
CA LYS A 303 56.79 -27.93 -45.63
C LYS A 303 58.30 -28.25 -45.57
N PRO A 304 58.74 -29.48 -45.86
CA PRO A 304 60.17 -29.80 -45.84
C PRO A 304 60.85 -29.09 -47.02
N THR A 305 61.78 -28.19 -46.72
CA THR A 305 62.74 -27.64 -47.66
C THR A 305 63.62 -28.79 -48.17
N ARG A 306 63.39 -29.17 -49.42
CA ARG A 306 64.18 -30.17 -50.15
C ARG A 306 65.58 -29.60 -50.35
N ASN A 307 66.51 -30.03 -49.51
CA ASN A 307 67.92 -29.70 -49.55
C ASN A 307 68.52 -30.19 -50.89
N ARG A 308 68.97 -29.27 -51.74
CA ARG A 308 69.57 -29.56 -53.05
C ARG A 308 70.92 -28.87 -53.14
N ASN A 309 71.89 -29.37 -52.38
CA ASN A 309 73.31 -29.13 -52.59
C ASN A 309 73.98 -30.47 -52.89
N GLY A 310 74.19 -30.75 -54.17
CA GLY A 310 75.14 -31.74 -54.67
C GLY A 310 76.31 -30.98 -55.32
N PRO A 311 77.55 -31.47 -55.21
CA PRO A 311 78.76 -30.68 -55.47
C PRO A 311 79.21 -30.70 -56.94
N GLU A 312 79.94 -29.64 -57.29
CA GLU A 312 81.08 -29.52 -58.22
C GLU A 312 81.06 -30.29 -59.56
N ARG A 313 81.05 -29.53 -60.66
CA ARG A 313 82.22 -29.34 -61.55
C ARG A 313 81.96 -28.26 -62.60
#